data_AF-A0A1B6FT04-F1
#
_entry.id   AF-A0A1B6FT04-F1
#
_cell.length_a   1.000
_cell.length_b   1.000
_cell.length_c   1.000
_cell.angle_alpha   90.00
_cell.angle_beta   90.00
_cell.angle_gamma   90.00
#
_symmetry.space_group_name_H-M   'P 1'
#
loop_
_entity.id
_entity.type
_entity.pdbx_description
1 polymer ?
#
loop_
_entity_poly.entity_id
_entity_poly.type
_entity_poly.pdbx_seq_one_letter_code
_entity_poly.pdbx_strand_id
1 'polypeptide(L)'
;PFLCCWVALYFAETVTLLFVLSGIMGLGIGSIEASILTYVGEISEPRLRGTLTSMAEIAEYMGFVLMFFLGTVTDWRTSALISSVVPIISIIALLQIPETPIWLISRNRQEDALKALCWLRGWVTPD
;
A
#
# COMPACT_ATOMS: atom_id res chain seq x y z
N PRO A 1 10.18 -2.11 5.67
CA PRO A 1 10.91 -0.80 5.72
C PRO A 1 10.11 0.31 6.41
N PHE A 2 8.82 0.50 6.06
CA PHE A 2 7.98 1.56 6.63
C PHE A 2 7.79 1.49 8.15
N LEU A 3 7.50 0.29 8.68
CA LEU A 3 7.42 0.09 10.13
C LEU A 3 8.71 0.52 10.84
N CYS A 4 9.86 0.09 10.31
CA CYS A 4 11.17 0.46 10.88
C CYS A 4 11.42 1.96 10.80
N CYS A 5 11.02 2.63 9.70
CA CYS A 5 11.16 4.08 9.54
C CYS A 5 10.26 4.86 10.52
N TRP A 6 9.01 4.45 10.72
CA TRP A 6 8.11 5.08 11.69
C TRP A 6 8.60 4.94 13.13
N VAL A 7 9.09 3.75 13.48
CA VAL A 7 9.70 3.51 14.80
C VAL A 7 11.00 4.31 14.95
N ALA A 8 11.85 4.36 13.91
CA ALA A 8 13.08 5.15 13.94
C ALA A 8 12.82 6.66 14.05
N LEU A 9 11.76 7.18 13.41
CA LEU A 9 11.33 8.58 13.53
C LEU A 9 10.91 8.91 14.97
N TYR A 10 10.27 7.97 15.67
CA TYR A 10 9.90 8.17 17.08
C TYR A 10 11.14 8.36 17.98
N PHE A 11 12.23 7.62 17.73
CA PHE A 11 13.48 7.74 18.50
C PHE A 11 14.41 8.85 17.97
N ALA A 12 14.02 9.59 16.94
CA ALA A 12 14.87 10.62 16.38
C ALA A 12 14.95 11.85 17.30
N GLU A 13 16.17 12.15 17.78
CA GLU A 13 16.44 13.32 18.63
C GLU A 13 17.18 14.44 17.87
N THR A 14 17.76 14.13 16.70
CA THR A 14 18.54 15.07 15.89
C THR A 14 17.83 15.42 14.59
N VAL A 15 17.86 16.71 14.21
CA VAL A 15 17.27 17.23 12.96
C VAL A 15 17.85 16.53 11.72
N THR A 16 19.16 16.27 11.70
CA THR A 16 19.80 15.52 10.60
C THR A 16 19.23 14.12 10.44
N LEU A 17 18.95 13.42 11.55
CA LEU A 17 18.37 12.09 11.51
C LEU A 17 16.94 12.11 10.98
N LEU A 18 16.15 13.14 11.34
CA LEU A 18 14.81 13.35 10.77
C LEU A 18 14.85 13.51 9.25
N PHE A 19 15.78 14.31 8.72
CA PHE A 19 15.93 14.50 7.27
C PHE A 19 16.35 13.21 6.55
N VAL A 20 17.31 12.47 7.11
CA VAL A 20 17.76 11.20 6.53
C VAL A 20 16.62 10.17 6.52
N LEU A 21 15.90 10.02 7.63
CA LEU A 21 14.76 9.10 7.72
C LEU A 21 13.62 9.50 6.78
N SER A 22 13.35 10.80 6.63
CA SER A 22 12.34 11.31 5.69
C SER A 22 12.72 11.03 4.24
N GLY A 23 14.01 11.17 3.88
CA GLY A 23 14.51 10.83 2.55
C GLY A 23 14.37 9.34 2.24
N ILE A 24 14.73 8.46 3.18
CA ILE A 24 14.56 7.01 3.04
C ILE A 24 13.07 6.65 2.90
N MET A 25 12.20 7.30 3.68
CA MET A 25 10.76 7.08 3.60
C MET A 25 10.21 7.51 2.25
N GLY A 26 10.61 8.68 1.75
CA GLY A 26 10.20 9.17 0.42
C GLY A 26 10.60 8.23 -0.73
N LEU A 27 11.82 7.70 -0.70
CA LEU A 27 12.27 6.70 -1.68
C LEU A 27 11.45 5.39 -1.60
N GLY A 28 11.08 5.00 -0.37
CA GLY A 28 10.20 3.86 -0.15
C GLY A 28 8.80 4.07 -0.73
N ILE A 29 8.23 5.27 -0.57
CA ILE A 29 6.87 5.60 -1.04
C ILE A 29 6.81 5.49 -2.55
N GLY A 30 7.74 6.14 -3.27
CA GLY A 30 7.74 6.11 -4.73
C GLY A 30 7.87 4.69 -5.32
N SER A 31 8.61 3.80 -4.64
CA SER A 31 8.74 2.40 -5.06
C SER A 31 7.44 1.61 -4.89
N ILE A 32 6.70 1.88 -3.80
CA ILE A 32 5.42 1.23 -3.52
C ILE A 32 4.34 1.75 -4.46
N GLU A 33 4.25 3.06 -4.68
CA GLU A 33 3.24 3.69 -5.53
C GLU A 33 3.27 3.12 -6.95
N ALA A 34 4.47 3.00 -7.53
CA ALA A 34 4.66 2.36 -8.84
C ALA A 34 4.15 0.91 -8.88
N SER A 35 4.38 0.16 -7.81
CA SER A 35 3.92 -1.23 -7.68
C SER A 35 2.39 -1.31 -7.55
N ILE A 36 1.79 -0.41 -6.78
CA ILE A 36 0.32 -0.34 -6.58
C ILE A 36 -0.38 0.00 -7.91
N LEU A 37 0.10 1.01 -8.64
CA LEU A 37 -0.50 1.40 -9.93
C LEU A 37 -0.41 0.26 -10.95
N THR A 38 0.72 -0.45 -10.98
CA THR A 38 0.89 -1.63 -11.83
C THR A 38 -0.08 -2.74 -11.42
N TYR A 39 -0.18 -3.04 -10.13
CA TYR A 39 -1.11 -4.03 -9.58
C TYR A 39 -2.56 -3.72 -9.93
N VAL A 40 -3.03 -2.49 -9.66
CA VAL A 40 -4.38 -2.03 -10.00
C VAL A 40 -4.61 -2.09 -11.50
N GLY A 41 -3.61 -1.74 -12.30
CA GLY A 41 -3.66 -1.85 -13.76
C GLY A 41 -3.87 -3.29 -14.24
N GLU A 42 -3.16 -4.26 -13.67
CA GLU A 42 -3.20 -5.67 -14.06
C GLU A 42 -4.49 -6.38 -13.62
N ILE A 43 -5.05 -6.01 -12.47
CA ILE A 43 -6.29 -6.62 -11.96
C ILE A 43 -7.56 -5.98 -12.55
N SER A 44 -7.51 -4.69 -12.91
CA SER A 44 -8.74 -3.97 -13.27
C SER A 44 -9.17 -4.27 -14.69
N GLU A 45 -10.46 -4.54 -14.89
CA GLU A 45 -11.06 -4.62 -16.21
C GLU A 45 -10.95 -3.26 -16.93
N PRO A 46 -10.65 -3.19 -18.24
CA PRO A 46 -10.40 -1.92 -18.94
C PRO A 46 -11.51 -0.87 -18.78
N ARG A 47 -12.76 -1.31 -18.63
CA ARG A 47 -13.92 -0.43 -18.43
C ARG A 47 -13.99 0.19 -17.03
N LEU A 48 -13.53 -0.54 -16.01
CA LEU A 48 -13.63 -0.13 -14.60
C LEU A 48 -12.32 0.45 -14.04
N ARG A 49 -11.21 0.30 -14.78
CA ARG A 49 -9.87 0.75 -14.35
C ARG A 49 -9.87 2.21 -13.90
N GLY A 50 -10.50 3.11 -14.66
CA GLY A 50 -10.57 4.53 -14.30
C GLY A 50 -11.25 4.75 -12.95
N THR A 51 -12.40 4.13 -12.72
CA THR A 51 -13.14 4.25 -11.46
C THR A 51 -12.40 3.63 -10.29
N LEU A 52 -11.81 2.44 -10.46
CA LEU A 52 -11.04 1.74 -9.42
C LEU A 52 -9.80 2.54 -9.00
N THR A 53 -9.05 3.07 -9.97
CA THR A 53 -7.90 3.94 -9.68
C THR A 53 -8.35 5.21 -8.96
N SER A 54 -9.40 5.90 -9.43
CA SER A 54 -9.89 7.10 -8.73
C SER A 54 -10.39 6.81 -7.31
N MET A 55 -11.01 5.66 -7.06
CA MET A 55 -11.41 5.25 -5.70
C MET A 55 -10.20 5.02 -4.78
N ALA A 56 -9.11 4.44 -5.31
CA ALA A 56 -7.87 4.25 -4.58
C ALA A 56 -7.23 5.61 -4.20
N GLU A 57 -7.17 6.55 -5.14
CA GLU A 57 -6.67 7.92 -4.91
C GLU A 57 -7.50 8.66 -3.85
N ILE A 58 -8.84 8.54 -3.89
CA ILE A 58 -9.71 9.15 -2.88
C ILE A 58 -9.39 8.60 -1.48
N ALA A 59 -9.18 7.28 -1.37
CA ALA A 59 -8.82 6.65 -0.10
C ALA A 59 -7.46 7.15 0.41
N GLU A 60 -6.49 7.35 -0.47
CA GLU A 60 -5.18 7.95 -0.13
C GLU A 60 -5.33 9.37 0.40
N TYR A 61 -6.08 10.24 -0.30
CA TYR A 61 -6.32 11.60 0.16
C TYR A 61 -7.06 11.66 1.51
N MET A 62 -8.00 10.74 1.77
CA MET A 62 -8.62 10.62 3.08
C MET A 62 -7.59 10.28 4.17
N GLY A 63 -6.61 9.42 3.86
CA GLY A 63 -5.48 9.12 4.73
C GLY A 63 -4.66 10.36 5.07
N PHE A 64 -4.33 11.20 4.09
CA PHE A 64 -3.61 12.45 4.33
C PHE A 64 -4.41 13.42 5.21
N VAL A 65 -5.70 13.58 4.96
CA VAL A 65 -6.57 14.42 5.81
C VAL A 65 -6.56 13.93 7.25
N LEU A 66 -6.67 12.62 7.48
CA LEU A 66 -6.60 12.03 8.82
C LEU A 66 -5.24 12.28 9.47
N MET A 67 -4.14 12.15 8.72
CA MET A 67 -2.79 12.40 9.23
C MET A 67 -2.59 13.87 9.63
N PHE A 68 -3.06 14.81 8.81
CA PHE A 68 -3.01 16.23 9.16
C PHE A 68 -3.85 16.55 10.39
N PHE A 69 -5.03 15.94 10.51
CA PHE A 69 -5.88 16.09 11.69
C PHE A 69 -5.22 15.53 12.95
N LEU A 70 -4.57 14.36 12.87
CA LEU A 70 -3.82 13.81 14.00
C LEU A 70 -2.64 14.71 14.39
N GLY A 71 -1.94 15.29 13.41
CA GLY A 71 -0.84 16.22 13.63
C GLY A 71 -1.24 17.55 14.27
N THR A 72 -2.51 17.98 14.16
CA THR A 72 -3.00 19.18 14.86
C THR A 72 -3.45 18.92 16.29
N VAL A 73 -3.95 17.70 16.57
CA VAL A 73 -4.49 17.32 17.89
C VAL A 73 -3.43 16.72 18.80
N THR A 74 -2.41 16.06 18.24
CA THR A 74 -1.42 15.29 19.00
C THR A 74 0.01 15.73 18.69
N ASP A 75 0.92 15.44 19.62
CA ASP A 75 2.35 15.68 19.41
C ASP A 75 2.89 14.83 18.25
N TRP A 76 3.91 15.32 17.55
CA TRP A 76 4.42 14.68 16.33
C TRP A 76 4.96 13.26 16.58
N ARG A 77 5.46 12.99 17.79
CA ARG A 77 5.90 11.67 18.23
C ARG A 77 4.72 10.69 18.38
N THR A 78 3.60 11.15 18.93
CA THR A 78 2.39 10.34 19.09
C THR A 78 1.73 10.07 17.74
N SER A 79 1.71 11.08 16.86
CA SER A 79 1.29 10.93 15.46
C SER A 79 2.12 9.87 14.72
N ALA A 80 3.44 9.85 14.92
CA ALA A 80 4.33 8.84 14.33
C ALA A 80 4.03 7.41 14.84
N LEU A 81 3.74 7.27 16.14
CA LEU A 81 3.37 5.97 16.72
C LEU A 81 2.04 5.46 16.17
N ILE A 82 1.02 6.32 16.08
CA ILE A 82 -0.28 5.95 15.49
C ILE A 82 -0.11 5.56 14.01
N SER A 83 0.72 6.29 13.27
CA SER A 83 1.01 6.01 11.85
C SER A 83 1.72 4.66 11.65
N SER A 84 2.42 4.14 12.67
CA SER A 84 3.03 2.81 12.61
C SER A 84 2.01 1.66 12.55
N VAL A 85 0.77 1.89 12.98
CA VAL A 85 -0.31 0.87 12.93
C VAL A 85 -0.77 0.63 11.48
N VAL A 86 -0.79 1.67 10.66
CA VAL A 86 -1.23 1.62 9.25
C VAL A 86 -0.48 0.53 8.45
N PRO A 87 0.86 0.48 8.41
CA PRO A 87 1.56 -0.55 7.67
C PRO A 87 1.36 -1.97 8.24
N ILE A 88 1.02 -2.15 9.52
CA ILE A 88 0.65 -3.46 10.07
C ILE A 88 -0.66 -3.94 9.43
N ILE A 89 -1.65 -3.06 9.37
CA ILE A 89 -2.95 -3.34 8.72
C ILE A 89 -2.73 -3.65 7.24
N SER A 90 -1.88 -2.88 6.56
CA SER A 90 -1.56 -3.12 5.14
C SER A 90 -0.91 -4.48 4.91
N ILE A 91 0.00 -4.93 5.79
CA ILE A 91 0.61 -6.26 5.68
C ILE A 91 -0.46 -7.35 5.81
N ILE A 92 -1.37 -7.22 6.77
CA ILE A 92 -2.44 -8.20 6.97
C ILE A 92 -3.38 -8.24 5.75
N ALA A 93 -3.72 -7.08 5.19
CA ALA A 93 -4.55 -6.99 3.99
C ALA A 93 -3.86 -7.62 2.77
N LEU A 94 -2.58 -7.35 2.56
CA LEU A 94 -1.81 -7.91 1.44
C LEU A 94 -1.72 -9.45 1.50
N LEU A 95 -1.67 -10.04 2.70
CA LEU A 95 -1.67 -11.51 2.85
C LEU A 95 -2.97 -12.17 2.38
N GLN A 96 -4.09 -11.43 2.33
CA GLN A 96 -5.38 -11.94 1.88
C GLN A 96 -5.62 -11.76 0.37
N ILE A 97 -4.84 -10.89 -0.26
CA ILE A 97 -5.02 -10.51 -1.67
C ILE A 97 -4.18 -11.45 -2.54
N PRO A 98 -4.75 -12.10 -3.57
CA PRO A 98 -3.99 -12.95 -4.47
C PRO A 98 -3.04 -12.11 -5.35
N GLU A 99 -1.90 -12.71 -5.72
CA GLU A 99 -0.94 -12.09 -6.64
C GLU A 99 -1.54 -11.84 -8.03
N THR A 100 -0.95 -10.92 -8.81
CA THR A 100 -1.49 -10.60 -10.14
C THR A 100 -1.45 -11.82 -11.07
N PRO A 101 -2.53 -12.06 -11.84
CA PRO A 101 -2.60 -13.22 -12.74
C PRO A 101 -1.54 -13.15 -13.85
N ILE A 102 -1.17 -11.94 -14.30
CA ILE A 102 -0.13 -11.73 -15.32
C ILE A 102 1.25 -12.15 -14.78
N TRP A 103 1.57 -11.80 -13.53
CA TRP A 103 2.81 -12.22 -12.90
C TRP A 103 2.86 -13.74 -12.71
N LEU A 104 1.77 -14.37 -12.28
CA LEU A 104 1.68 -15.82 -12.13
C LEU A 104 1.85 -16.57 -13.46
N ILE A 105 1.28 -16.06 -14.55
CA ILE A 105 1.50 -16.60 -15.91
C ILE A 105 2.97 -16.47 -16.32
N SER A 106 3.63 -15.34 -16.03
CA SER A 106 5.06 -15.15 -16.34
C SER A 106 5.99 -16.12 -15.61
N ARG A 107 5.53 -16.65 -14.47
CA ARG A 107 6.22 -17.67 -13.66
C ARG A 107 5.82 -19.10 -14.01
N ASN A 108 5.10 -19.31 -15.11
CA ASN A 108 4.60 -20.60 -15.58
C ASN A 108 3.64 -21.29 -14.57
N ARG A 109 2.97 -20.52 -13.69
CA ARG A 109 2.01 -20.99 -12.69
C ARG A 109 0.57 -20.74 -13.15
N GLN A 110 0.16 -21.43 -14.22
CA GLN A 110 -1.14 -21.19 -14.85
C GLN A 110 -2.34 -21.52 -13.95
N GLU A 111 -2.26 -22.59 -13.14
CA GLU A 111 -3.34 -22.97 -12.21
C GLU A 111 -3.60 -21.89 -11.15
N ASP A 112 -2.52 -21.32 -10.59
CA ASP A 112 -2.64 -20.26 -9.59
C ASP A 112 -3.12 -18.95 -10.20
N ALA A 113 -2.72 -18.64 -11.44
CA ALA A 113 -3.24 -17.50 -12.18
C ALA A 113 -4.75 -17.62 -12.41
N LEU A 114 -5.24 -18.83 -12.71
CA LEU A 114 -6.66 -19.09 -12.91
C LEU A 114 -7.45 -18.93 -11.60
N LYS A 115 -6.92 -19.44 -10.47
CA LYS A 115 -7.50 -19.23 -9.14
C LYS A 115 -7.56 -17.75 -8.74
N ALA A 116 -6.48 -17.00 -8.97
CA ALA A 116 -6.42 -15.57 -8.71
C ALA A 116 -7.45 -14.79 -9.57
N LEU A 117 -7.58 -15.16 -10.84
CA LEU A 117 -8.54 -14.55 -11.76
C LEU A 117 -10.00 -14.89 -11.40
N CYS A 118 -10.26 -16.11 -10.95
CA CYS A 118 -11.56 -16.54 -10.43
C CYS A 118 -11.94 -15.76 -9.17
N TRP A 119 -11.00 -15.61 -8.21
CA TRP A 119 -11.21 -14.82 -7.00
C TRP A 119 -11.49 -13.35 -7.31
N LEU A 120 -10.69 -12.76 -8.21
CA LEU A 120 -10.81 -11.36 -8.59
C LEU A 120 -12.12 -11.05 -9.32
N ARG A 121 -12.59 -11.98 -10.17
CA ARG A 121 -13.83 -11.80 -10.93
C ARG A 121 -15.08 -12.27 -10.17
N GLY A 122 -14.95 -13.13 -9.16
CA GLY A 122 -16.02 -13.58 -8.26
C GLY A 122 -17.10 -14.49 -8.86
N TRP A 123 -17.30 -14.45 -10.19
CA TRP A 123 -18.35 -15.17 -10.93
C TRP A 123 -17.90 -16.45 -11.66
N VAL A 124 -16.60 -16.81 -11.64
CA VAL A 124 -16.06 -18.02 -12.30
C VAL A 124 -15.39 -18.90 -11.26
N THR A 125 -15.65 -20.20 -11.30
CA THR A 125 -14.97 -21.22 -10.46
C THR A 125 -13.85 -21.89 -11.26
N PRO A 126 -12.71 -22.24 -10.63
CA PRO A 126 -11.67 -23.01 -11.29
C PRO A 126 -12.17 -24.45 -11.53
N ASP A 127 -12.25 -24.85 -12.79
CA ASP A 127 -12.49 -26.24 -13.23
C ASP A 127 -11.18 -27.03 -13.33
#